data_AF-A0A2P2Q5M7-F1
#
_entry.id   AF-A0A2P2Q5M7-F1
#
_cell.length_a   1.000
_cell.length_b   1.000
_cell.length_c   1.000
_cell.angle_alpha   90.00
_cell.angle_beta   90.00
_cell.angle_gamma   90.00
#
_symmetry.space_group_name_H-M   'P 1'
#
loop_
_entity.id
_entity.type
_entity.pdbx_description
1 polymer ?
#
loop_
_entity_poly.entity_id
_entity_poly.type
_entity_poly.pdbx_seq_one_letter_code
_entity_poly.pdbx_strand_id
1 'polypeptide(L)'
;MEGSSESEAAVFESLNLNPQIFINEALNSVDNLLDDAFHFFSQEASQLLKTEGTDRSQYLNEGISHIRHKIQSDLDTRLGMWEKYCLCHCFAVPKGFSLPKPDGRDELLDENLTQQDVLGDPDLDMQLDSLRDRLAVVERESRELNRELETLERESASSNHSAALSEILQLYEQNSANDMFQGNYSCF
;
A
#
# COMPACT_ATOMS: atom_id res chain seq x y z
N MET A 1 -28.18 -11.53 -22.16
CA MET A 1 -27.28 -10.56 -22.82
C MET A 1 -25.90 -10.87 -22.26
N GLU A 2 -25.23 -11.91 -22.76
CA GLU A 2 -24.10 -12.57 -22.05
C GLU A 2 -22.90 -12.85 -22.96
N GLY A 3 -22.90 -12.41 -24.22
CA GLY A 3 -21.82 -12.69 -25.18
C GLY A 3 -20.70 -11.66 -25.28
N SER A 4 -20.71 -10.58 -24.48
CA SER A 4 -19.73 -9.47 -24.60
C SER A 4 -18.53 -9.58 -23.66
N SER A 5 -18.70 -10.26 -22.51
CA SER A 5 -17.75 -10.17 -21.39
C SER A 5 -16.42 -10.88 -21.65
N GLU A 6 -16.41 -12.02 -22.33
CA GLU A 6 -15.16 -12.76 -22.58
C GLU A 6 -14.28 -12.07 -23.63
N SER A 7 -14.89 -11.49 -24.67
CA SER A 7 -14.15 -10.75 -25.70
C SER A 7 -13.59 -9.44 -25.17
N GLU A 8 -14.30 -8.76 -24.26
CA GLU A 8 -13.83 -7.55 -23.59
C GLU A 8 -12.65 -7.83 -22.66
N ALA A 9 -12.76 -8.88 -21.84
CA ALA A 9 -11.69 -9.30 -20.95
C ALA A 9 -10.40 -9.64 -21.72
N ALA A 10 -10.51 -10.37 -22.83
CA ALA A 10 -9.37 -10.74 -23.68
C ALA A 10 -8.64 -9.51 -24.26
N VAL A 11 -9.36 -8.44 -24.62
CA VAL A 11 -8.75 -7.18 -25.11
C VAL A 11 -7.84 -6.58 -24.06
N PHE A 12 -8.32 -6.43 -22.83
CA PHE A 12 -7.52 -5.80 -21.78
C PHE A 12 -6.42 -6.73 -21.26
N GLU A 13 -6.65 -8.05 -21.25
CA GLU A 13 -5.61 -9.04 -20.94
C GLU A 13 -4.45 -8.97 -21.94
N SER A 14 -4.73 -8.79 -23.25
CA SER A 14 -3.68 -8.58 -24.27
C SER A 14 -2.85 -7.32 -24.07
N LEU A 15 -3.42 -6.32 -23.37
CA LEU A 15 -2.75 -5.09 -22.98
C LEU A 15 -2.10 -5.18 -21.60
N ASN A 16 -2.11 -6.38 -20.99
CA ASN A 16 -1.65 -6.66 -19.64
C ASN A 16 -2.30 -5.73 -18.60
N LEU A 17 -3.56 -5.36 -18.85
CA LEU A 17 -4.34 -4.43 -18.04
C LEU A 17 -5.53 -5.16 -17.42
N ASN A 18 -5.68 -5.02 -16.11
CA ASN A 18 -6.92 -5.39 -15.43
C ASN A 18 -7.65 -4.11 -15.01
N PRO A 19 -8.79 -3.77 -15.65
CA PRO A 19 -9.56 -2.57 -15.34
C PRO A 19 -9.93 -2.42 -13.87
N GLN A 20 -10.32 -3.51 -13.20
CA GLN A 20 -10.72 -3.46 -11.79
C GLN A 20 -9.52 -3.19 -10.89
N ILE A 21 -8.37 -3.82 -11.16
CA ILE A 21 -7.13 -3.57 -10.39
C ILE A 21 -6.71 -2.10 -10.54
N PHE A 22 -6.73 -1.58 -11.78
CA PHE A 22 -6.39 -0.18 -12.03
C PHE A 22 -7.31 0.80 -11.28
N ILE A 23 -8.62 0.58 -11.34
CA ILE A 23 -9.59 1.43 -10.64
C ILE A 23 -9.35 1.35 -9.13
N ASN A 24 -9.21 0.15 -8.56
CA ASN A 24 -8.97 -0.02 -7.13
C ASN A 24 -7.69 0.69 -6.68
N GLU A 25 -6.62 0.63 -7.47
CA GLU A 25 -5.37 1.33 -7.17
C GLU A 25 -5.54 2.86 -7.16
N ALA A 26 -6.32 3.39 -8.12
CA ALA A 26 -6.64 4.81 -8.17
C ALA A 26 -7.48 5.25 -6.96
N LEU A 27 -8.47 4.45 -6.56
CA LEU A 27 -9.29 4.70 -5.37
C LEU A 27 -8.44 4.69 -4.10
N ASN A 28 -7.63 3.64 -3.90
CA ASN A 28 -6.73 3.53 -2.77
C ASN A 28 -5.73 4.69 -2.70
N SER A 29 -5.23 5.16 -3.86
CA SER A 29 -4.33 6.31 -3.92
C SER A 29 -5.00 7.60 -3.42
N VAL A 30 -6.28 7.80 -3.73
CA VAL A 30 -7.04 8.96 -3.24
C VAL A 30 -7.29 8.85 -1.74
N ASP A 31 -7.62 7.66 -1.24
CA ASP A 31 -7.83 7.43 0.20
C ASP A 31 -6.56 7.67 1.00
N ASN A 32 -5.41 7.13 0.54
CA ASN A 32 -4.12 7.36 1.16
C ASN A 32 -3.76 8.86 1.21
N LEU A 33 -3.98 9.59 0.09
CA LEU A 33 -3.75 11.03 0.04
C LEU A 33 -4.64 11.80 1.03
N LEU A 34 -5.91 11.39 1.16
CA LEU A 34 -6.85 12.00 2.09
C LEU A 34 -6.38 11.81 3.54
N ASP A 35 -5.95 10.60 3.88
CA ASP A 35 -5.48 10.24 5.20
C ASP A 35 -4.21 11.00 5.58
N ASP A 36 -3.23 11.04 4.68
CA ASP A 36 -1.99 11.79 4.87
C ASP A 36 -2.26 13.30 5.06
N ALA A 37 -3.17 13.86 4.27
CA ALA A 37 -3.54 15.26 4.38
C ALA A 37 -4.19 15.57 5.74
N PHE A 38 -5.13 14.75 6.19
CA PHE A 38 -5.78 14.94 7.49
C PHE A 38 -4.83 14.71 8.67
N HIS A 39 -3.92 13.76 8.56
CA HIS A 39 -2.86 13.57 9.55
C HIS A 39 -2.00 14.84 9.66
N PHE A 40 -1.54 15.37 8.52
CA PHE A 40 -0.75 16.60 8.47
C PHE A 40 -1.49 17.80 9.08
N PHE A 41 -2.73 18.06 8.65
CA PHE A 41 -3.50 19.20 9.17
C PHE A 41 -3.83 19.07 10.66
N SER A 42 -4.06 17.85 11.15
CA SER A 42 -4.27 17.61 12.58
C SER A 42 -3.03 17.95 13.42
N GLN A 43 -1.86 17.54 12.94
CA GLN A 43 -0.58 17.86 13.58
C GLN A 43 -0.33 19.37 13.58
N GLU A 44 -0.48 20.03 12.43
CA GLU A 44 -0.26 21.47 12.28
C GLU A 44 -1.22 22.29 13.14
N ALA A 45 -2.52 21.93 13.13
CA ALA A 45 -3.53 22.61 13.95
C ALA A 45 -3.24 22.47 15.45
N SER A 46 -2.79 21.29 15.89
CA SER A 46 -2.44 21.04 17.29
C SER A 46 -1.27 21.91 17.76
N GLN A 47 -0.24 22.07 16.90
CA GLN A 47 0.91 22.93 17.18
C GLN A 47 0.53 24.41 17.23
N LEU A 48 -0.22 24.89 16.24
CA LEU A 48 -0.62 26.30 16.15
C LEU A 48 -1.53 26.72 17.31
N LEU A 49 -2.44 25.84 17.71
CA LEU A 49 -3.41 26.10 18.79
C LEU A 49 -2.87 25.75 20.18
N LYS A 50 -1.68 25.16 20.28
CA LYS A 50 -1.04 24.71 21.54
C LYS A 50 -2.00 23.88 22.41
N THR A 51 -2.67 22.92 21.78
CA THR A 51 -3.73 22.14 22.45
C THR A 51 -3.22 20.96 23.26
N GLU A 52 -1.92 20.66 23.20
CA GLU A 52 -1.28 19.55 23.92
C GLU A 52 -1.57 19.59 25.43
N GLY A 53 -2.02 18.46 25.97
CA GLY A 53 -2.31 18.30 27.41
C GLY A 53 -3.56 19.04 27.91
N THR A 54 -4.40 19.58 27.03
CA THR A 54 -5.64 20.28 27.40
C THR A 54 -6.89 19.63 26.81
N ASP A 55 -8.05 19.88 27.42
CA ASP A 55 -9.38 19.45 26.90
C ASP A 55 -9.66 19.97 25.48
N ARG A 56 -8.95 21.03 25.05
CA ARG A 56 -9.07 21.61 23.70
C ARG A 56 -8.59 20.67 22.59
N SER A 57 -7.69 19.73 22.91
CA SER A 57 -7.24 18.69 21.96
C SER A 57 -8.38 17.77 21.55
N GLN A 58 -9.27 17.42 22.48
CA GLN A 58 -10.42 16.56 22.22
C GLN A 58 -11.41 17.24 21.27
N TYR A 59 -11.77 18.49 21.54
CA TYR A 59 -12.66 19.27 20.67
C TYR A 59 -12.08 19.48 19.27
N LEU A 60 -10.75 19.68 19.16
CA LEU A 60 -10.07 19.79 17.88
C LEU A 60 -10.17 18.48 17.08
N ASN A 61 -9.87 17.34 17.72
CA ASN A 61 -9.95 16.02 17.09
C ASN A 61 -11.38 15.69 16.64
N GLU A 62 -12.38 16.04 17.44
CA GLU A 62 -13.79 15.84 17.08
C GLU A 62 -14.19 16.68 15.87
N GLY A 63 -13.79 17.96 15.83
CA GLY A 63 -14.03 18.84 14.69
C GLY A 63 -13.36 18.35 13.41
N ILE A 64 -12.09 17.93 13.50
CA ILE A 64 -11.33 17.37 12.36
C ILE A 64 -12.00 16.09 11.87
N SER A 65 -12.42 15.21 12.77
CA SER A 65 -13.11 13.96 12.43
C SER A 65 -14.43 14.22 11.70
N HIS A 66 -15.18 15.24 12.12
CA HIS A 66 -16.43 15.63 11.47
C HIS A 66 -16.18 16.14 10.03
N ILE A 67 -15.15 16.97 9.84
CA ILE A 67 -14.76 17.48 8.52
C ILE A 67 -14.29 16.34 7.62
N ARG A 68 -13.42 15.45 8.14
CA ARG A 68 -12.94 14.25 7.42
C ARG A 68 -14.10 13.39 6.96
N HIS A 69 -15.02 13.06 7.87
CA HIS A 69 -16.18 12.23 7.53
C HIS A 69 -17.03 12.83 6.42
N LYS A 70 -17.26 14.15 6.46
CA LYS A 70 -18.05 14.83 5.43
C LYS A 70 -17.38 14.82 4.05
N ILE A 71 -16.06 15.07 4.01
CA ILE A 71 -15.29 15.04 2.77
C ILE A 71 -15.21 13.61 2.23
N GLN A 72 -14.93 12.63 3.09
CA GLN A 72 -14.86 11.22 2.71
C GLN A 72 -16.19 10.73 2.15
N SER A 73 -17.32 11.03 2.79
CA SER A 73 -18.64 10.64 2.28
C SER A 73 -18.96 11.21 0.89
N ASP A 74 -18.56 12.46 0.61
CA ASP A 74 -18.75 13.05 -0.74
C ASP A 74 -17.80 12.41 -1.76
N LEU A 75 -16.54 12.20 -1.39
CA LEU A 75 -15.55 11.52 -2.23
C LEU A 75 -15.99 10.10 -2.57
N ASP A 76 -16.38 9.29 -1.59
CA ASP A 76 -16.86 7.92 -1.79
C ASP A 76 -18.01 7.88 -2.80
N THR A 77 -18.96 8.81 -2.67
CA THR A 77 -20.10 8.91 -3.58
C THR A 77 -19.65 9.23 -5.01
N ARG A 78 -18.76 10.21 -5.16
CA ARG A 78 -18.27 10.66 -6.47
C ARG A 78 -17.35 9.63 -7.13
N LEU A 79 -16.49 8.98 -6.35
CA LEU A 79 -15.58 7.95 -6.78
C LEU A 79 -16.32 6.66 -7.16
N GLY A 80 -17.38 6.29 -6.44
CA GLY A 80 -18.25 5.19 -6.84
C GLY A 80 -18.96 5.44 -8.18
N MET A 81 -19.39 6.68 -8.44
CA MET A 81 -19.92 7.06 -9.77
C MET A 81 -18.84 7.01 -10.85
N TRP A 82 -17.62 7.46 -10.54
CA TRP A 82 -16.49 7.42 -11.44
C TRP A 82 -16.06 5.98 -11.79
N GLU A 83 -15.97 5.08 -10.81
CA GLU A 83 -15.69 3.66 -11.02
C GLU A 83 -16.69 3.06 -12.01
N LYS A 84 -18.00 3.26 -11.74
CA LYS A 84 -19.05 2.76 -12.62
C LYS A 84 -18.92 3.32 -14.03
N TYR A 85 -18.62 4.61 -14.16
CA TYR A 85 -18.40 5.23 -15.47
C TYR A 85 -17.21 4.60 -16.20
N CYS A 86 -16.10 4.38 -15.50
CA CYS A 86 -14.91 3.73 -16.05
C CYS A 86 -15.21 2.33 -16.57
N LEU A 87 -15.89 1.50 -15.77
CA LEU A 87 -16.25 0.13 -16.17
C LEU A 87 -17.24 0.10 -17.33
N CYS A 88 -18.20 1.02 -17.37
CA CYS A 88 -19.22 1.03 -18.42
C CYS A 88 -18.76 1.68 -19.73
N HIS A 89 -17.77 2.58 -19.70
CA HIS A 89 -17.46 3.44 -20.84
C HIS A 89 -15.97 3.53 -21.20
N CYS A 90 -15.06 3.55 -20.22
CA CYS A 90 -13.63 3.63 -20.50
C CYS A 90 -13.04 2.25 -20.81
N PHE A 91 -13.46 1.25 -20.04
CA PHE A 91 -13.03 -0.14 -20.17
C PHE A 91 -14.10 -1.02 -20.79
N ALA A 92 -14.83 -0.48 -21.77
CA ALA A 92 -15.82 -1.19 -22.55
C ALA A 92 -15.37 -1.27 -24.01
N VAL A 93 -15.42 -2.46 -24.61
CA VAL A 93 -15.07 -2.62 -26.03
C VAL A 93 -16.28 -2.25 -26.88
N PRO A 94 -16.15 -1.30 -27.84
CA PRO A 94 -17.25 -0.94 -28.72
C PRO A 94 -17.78 -2.15 -29.50
N LYS A 95 -19.10 -2.22 -29.67
CA LYS A 95 -19.74 -3.31 -30.43
C LYS A 95 -19.16 -3.38 -31.85
N GLY A 96 -18.69 -4.57 -32.23
CA GLY A 96 -18.07 -4.82 -33.54
C GLY A 96 -16.54 -4.75 -33.54
N PHE A 97 -15.91 -4.39 -32.42
CA PHE A 97 -14.49 -4.64 -32.20
C PHE A 97 -14.29 -6.00 -31.54
N SER A 98 -13.42 -6.81 -32.13
CA SER A 98 -12.90 -8.03 -31.54
C SER A 98 -11.40 -8.05 -31.83
N LEU A 99 -10.61 -8.57 -30.90
CA LEU A 99 -9.22 -8.89 -31.19
C LEU A 99 -9.17 -9.82 -32.42
N PRO A 100 -8.18 -9.66 -33.31
CA PRO A 100 -7.81 -10.73 -34.23
C PRO A 100 -7.60 -11.99 -33.40
N LYS A 101 -8.23 -13.10 -33.80
CA LYS A 101 -8.02 -14.36 -33.10
C LYS A 101 -6.51 -14.66 -33.09
N PRO A 102 -5.93 -15.07 -31.95
CA PRO A 102 -4.53 -15.49 -31.93
C PRO A 102 -4.26 -16.66 -32.88
N ASP A 103 -5.31 -17.37 -33.31
CA ASP A 103 -5.28 -18.39 -34.37
C ASP A 103 -5.38 -17.77 -35.78
N GLY A 104 -4.59 -16.74 -36.04
CA GLY A 104 -4.48 -16.05 -37.32
C GLY A 104 -3.29 -16.55 -38.14
N ARG A 105 -3.19 -17.87 -38.33
CA ARG A 105 -2.28 -18.47 -39.31
C ARG A 105 -2.91 -18.55 -40.72
N ASP A 106 -3.92 -17.74 -41.01
CA ASP A 106 -4.45 -17.70 -42.38
C ASP A 106 -4.95 -16.32 -42.83
N GLU A 107 -4.50 -15.99 -44.04
CA GLU A 107 -5.13 -15.16 -45.09
C GLU A 107 -4.79 -13.68 -45.30
N LEU A 108 -3.81 -13.07 -44.61
CA LEU A 108 -3.14 -11.86 -45.13
C LEU A 108 -1.63 -11.84 -44.84
N LEU A 109 -0.96 -12.99 -45.03
CA LEU A 109 0.49 -13.01 -45.15
C LEU A 109 0.85 -12.35 -46.48
N ASP A 110 1.12 -11.06 -46.42
CA ASP A 110 2.00 -10.38 -47.36
C ASP A 110 3.26 -11.27 -47.52
N GLU A 111 3.44 -11.81 -48.72
CA GLU A 111 4.48 -12.77 -49.10
C GLU A 111 5.92 -12.26 -48.90
N ASN A 112 6.10 -11.10 -48.27
CA ASN A 112 7.38 -10.43 -48.01
C ASN A 112 7.90 -10.53 -46.57
N LEU A 113 7.12 -11.03 -45.60
CA LEU A 113 7.63 -11.26 -44.23
C LEU A 113 8.11 -12.71 -44.10
N THR A 114 9.20 -12.98 -44.80
CA THR A 114 9.98 -14.22 -44.79
C THR A 114 10.21 -14.73 -43.37
N GLN A 115 9.62 -15.88 -43.04
CA GLN A 115 10.20 -17.09 -42.41
C GLN A 115 11.17 -16.98 -41.22
N GLN A 116 11.39 -15.80 -40.63
CA GLN A 116 12.40 -15.58 -39.59
C GLN A 116 11.80 -15.62 -38.17
N ASP A 117 10.48 -15.50 -38.03
CA ASP A 117 9.78 -15.41 -36.74
C ASP A 117 9.35 -16.78 -36.15
N VAL A 118 9.75 -17.88 -36.78
CA VAL A 118 9.44 -19.26 -36.33
C VAL A 118 10.64 -19.95 -35.66
N LEU A 119 11.80 -19.30 -35.66
CA LEU A 119 12.97 -19.73 -34.91
C LEU A 119 13.10 -18.79 -33.72
N GLY A 120 12.75 -19.26 -32.52
CA GLY A 120 12.86 -18.48 -31.28
C GLY A 120 14.18 -17.73 -31.24
N ASP A 121 14.11 -16.43 -30.95
CA ASP A 121 15.29 -15.57 -30.89
C ASP A 121 16.15 -16.01 -29.68
N PRO A 122 17.31 -16.64 -29.91
CA PRO A 122 18.13 -17.17 -28.83
C PRO A 122 18.69 -16.07 -27.92
N ASP A 123 18.73 -14.82 -28.38
CA ASP A 123 19.12 -13.68 -27.54
C ASP A 123 18.02 -13.31 -26.55
N LEU A 124 16.75 -13.31 -26.99
CA LEU A 124 15.59 -13.11 -26.12
C LEU A 124 15.48 -14.24 -25.08
N ASP A 125 15.69 -15.49 -25.49
CA ASP A 125 15.68 -16.63 -24.56
C ASP A 125 16.82 -16.51 -23.52
N MET A 126 18.01 -16.10 -23.94
CA MET A 126 19.14 -15.86 -23.03
C MET A 126 18.87 -14.70 -22.06
N GLN A 127 18.24 -13.62 -22.53
CA GLN A 127 17.81 -12.51 -21.67
C GLN A 127 16.74 -12.94 -20.67
N LEU A 128 15.78 -13.77 -21.10
CA LEU A 128 14.74 -14.31 -20.23
C LEU A 128 15.32 -15.21 -19.14
N ASP A 129 16.27 -16.08 -19.48
CA ASP A 129 16.95 -16.93 -18.51
C ASP A 129 17.81 -16.10 -17.55
N SER A 130 18.49 -15.05 -18.04
CA SER A 130 19.21 -14.10 -17.17
C SER A 130 18.27 -13.39 -16.17
N LEU A 131 17.07 -13.01 -16.61
CA LEU A 131 16.06 -12.39 -15.74
C LEU A 131 15.50 -13.39 -14.72
N ARG A 132 15.26 -14.64 -15.11
CA ARG A 132 14.83 -15.71 -14.21
C ARG A 132 15.88 -16.01 -13.14
N ASP A 133 17.15 -16.09 -13.53
CA ASP A 133 18.25 -16.28 -12.59
C ASP A 133 18.35 -15.11 -11.62
N ARG A 134 18.23 -13.88 -12.10
CA ARG A 134 18.22 -12.68 -11.27
C ARG A 134 17.03 -12.65 -10.31
N LEU A 135 15.84 -13.05 -10.77
CA LEU A 135 14.66 -13.17 -9.92
C LEU A 135 14.89 -14.19 -8.81
N ALA A 136 15.45 -15.37 -9.13
CA ALA A 136 15.74 -16.41 -8.14
C ALA A 136 16.77 -15.96 -7.08
N VAL A 137 17.72 -15.09 -7.46
CA VAL A 137 18.65 -14.45 -6.52
C VAL A 137 17.90 -13.48 -5.61
N VAL A 138 17.09 -12.57 -6.17
CA VAL A 138 16.31 -11.58 -5.40
C VAL A 138 15.32 -12.26 -4.45
N GLU A 139 14.65 -13.33 -4.86
CA GLU A 139 13.75 -14.12 -4.00
C GLU A 139 14.49 -14.79 -2.83
N ARG A 140 15.75 -15.21 -3.05
CA ARG A 140 16.58 -15.76 -1.98
C ARG A 140 16.99 -14.69 -1.00
N GLU A 141 17.47 -13.55 -1.49
CA GLU A 141 17.86 -12.40 -0.68
C GLU A 141 16.67 -11.85 0.11
N SER A 142 15.50 -11.72 -0.52
CA SER A 142 14.27 -11.28 0.13
C SER A 142 13.85 -12.22 1.26
N ARG A 143 13.93 -13.54 1.05
CA ARG A 143 13.64 -14.52 2.12
C ARG A 143 14.64 -14.44 3.26
N GLU A 144 15.92 -14.17 2.97
CA GLU A 144 16.93 -14.01 4.02
C GLU A 144 16.70 -12.74 4.81
N LEU A 145 16.47 -11.62 4.13
CA LEU A 145 16.16 -10.33 4.76
C LEU A 145 14.92 -10.45 5.65
N ASN A 146 13.87 -11.16 5.20
CA ASN A 146 12.66 -11.36 6.00
C ASN A 146 12.94 -12.19 7.28
N ARG A 147 13.82 -13.19 7.21
CA ARG A 147 14.24 -13.95 8.40
C ARG A 147 15.04 -13.09 9.37
N GLU A 148 15.93 -12.25 8.86
CA GLU A 148 16.67 -11.29 9.68
C GLU A 148 15.71 -10.32 10.38
N LEU A 149 14.71 -9.81 9.64
CA LEU A 149 13.69 -8.91 10.17
C LEU A 149 12.86 -9.59 11.28
N GLU A 150 12.37 -10.81 11.05
CA GLU A 150 11.67 -11.61 12.08
C GLU A 150 12.56 -11.90 13.30
N THR A 151 13.86 -12.07 13.11
CA THR A 151 14.82 -12.28 14.20
C THR A 151 15.00 -11.01 15.00
N LEU A 152 15.21 -9.87 14.34
CA LEU A 152 15.33 -8.56 14.97
C LEU A 152 14.06 -8.12 15.69
N GLU A 153 12.88 -8.40 15.14
CA GLU A 153 11.60 -8.16 15.81
C GLU A 153 11.48 -8.99 17.09
N ARG A 154 11.86 -10.27 17.05
CA ARG A 154 11.85 -11.14 18.22
C ARG A 154 12.87 -10.70 19.27
N GLU A 155 14.06 -10.28 18.85
CA GLU A 155 15.07 -9.73 19.76
C GLU A 155 14.61 -8.41 20.37
N SER A 156 13.99 -7.52 19.59
CA SER A 156 13.41 -6.26 20.07
C SER A 156 12.28 -6.51 21.08
N ALA A 157 11.36 -7.41 20.76
CA ALA A 157 10.24 -7.78 21.64
C ALA A 157 10.71 -8.56 22.89
N SER A 158 11.77 -9.37 22.78
CA SER A 158 12.37 -10.11 23.90
C SER A 158 13.35 -9.27 24.71
N SER A 159 13.81 -8.13 24.19
CA SER A 159 14.65 -7.14 24.89
C SER A 159 13.81 -6.43 25.94
N ASN A 160 13.46 -7.19 26.98
CA ASN A 160 12.91 -6.70 28.25
C ASN A 160 13.91 -5.76 28.97
N HIS A 161 15.05 -5.42 28.38
CA HIS A 161 16.00 -4.47 28.94
C HIS A 161 15.38 -3.09 29.13
N SER A 162 14.47 -2.64 28.25
CA SER A 162 13.77 -1.36 28.47
C SER A 162 12.81 -1.43 29.65
N ALA A 163 12.03 -2.53 29.77
CA ALA A 163 11.12 -2.77 30.88
C ALA A 163 11.88 -2.93 32.21
N ALA A 164 12.93 -3.75 32.24
CA ALA A 164 13.78 -3.95 33.42
C ALA A 164 14.52 -2.67 33.83
N LEU A 165 15.02 -1.87 32.87
CA LEU A 165 15.63 -0.57 33.19
C LEU A 165 14.59 0.42 33.71
N SER A 166 13.37 0.44 33.17
CA SER A 166 12.29 1.28 33.68
C SER A 166 11.86 0.87 35.10
N GLU A 167 11.83 -0.43 35.40
CA GLU A 167 11.53 -0.97 36.73
C GLU A 167 12.65 -0.64 37.73
N ILE A 168 13.93 -0.74 37.33
CA ILE A 168 15.07 -0.34 38.16
C ILE A 168 15.06 1.17 38.44
N LEU A 169 14.73 2.00 37.44
CA LEU A 169 14.59 3.45 37.61
C LEU A 169 13.44 3.77 38.57
N GLN A 170 12.30 3.10 38.45
CA GLN A 170 11.16 3.28 39.34
C GLN A 170 11.49 2.86 40.78
N LEU A 171 12.23 1.77 40.97
CA LEU A 171 12.72 1.34 42.29
C LEU A 171 13.74 2.32 42.88
N TYR A 172 14.60 2.92 42.04
CA TYR A 172 15.53 3.97 42.49
C TYR A 172 14.78 5.24 42.92
N GLU A 173 13.77 5.68 42.17
CA GLU A 173 12.93 6.82 42.53
C GLU A 173 12.14 6.56 43.84
N GLN A 174 11.57 5.36 44.00
CA GLN A 174 10.89 4.97 45.25
C GLN A 174 11.84 4.91 46.44
N ASN A 175 13.04 4.34 46.28
CA ASN A 175 14.03 4.29 47.35
C ASN A 175 14.63 5.67 47.66
N SER A 176 14.84 6.52 46.66
CA SER A 176 15.27 7.92 46.83
C SER A 176 14.23 8.73 47.61
N ALA A 177 12.94 8.56 47.28
CA ALA A 177 11.87 9.17 48.05
C ALA A 177 11.86 8.65 49.49
N ASN A 178 12.06 7.34 49.71
CA ASN A 178 12.08 6.73 51.03
C ASN A 178 13.28 7.17 51.90
N ASP A 179 14.46 7.35 51.31
CA ASP A 179 15.66 7.89 51.99
C ASP A 179 15.47 9.36 52.43
N MET A 180 14.78 10.17 51.62
CA MET A 180 14.41 11.54 52.03
C MET A 180 13.41 11.55 53.19
N PHE A 181 12.57 10.52 53.34
CA PHE A 181 11.65 10.39 54.47
C PHE A 181 12.32 9.83 55.74
N GLN A 182 13.40 9.06 55.64
CA GLN A 182 14.15 8.54 56.81
C GLN A 182 15.21 9.51 57.33
N GLY A 183 15.81 10.36 56.48
CA GLY A 183 16.78 11.38 56.89
C GLY A 183 16.23 12.49 57.79
N ASN A 184 14.90 12.62 57.92
CA ASN A 184 14.24 13.68 58.70
C ASN A 184 13.83 13.26 60.13
N TYR A 185 14.18 12.06 60.60
CA TYR A 185 13.88 11.61 61.98
C TYR A 185 15.13 11.36 62.85
N SER A 186 16.29 11.88 62.47
CA SER A 186 17.55 11.74 63.21
C SER A 186 18.04 13.04 63.90
N CYS A 187 17.12 13.87 64.39
CA CYS A 187 17.48 14.88 65.40
C CYS A 187 16.25 15.32 66.19
N PHE A 188 15.91 14.59 67.24
CA PHE A 188 15.36 15.10 68.51
C PHE A 188 15.60 14.05 69.60
#